data_AF-A0A2U8HAF1-F1
#
_entry.id   AF-A0A2U8HAF1-F1
#
_cell.length_a   1.000
_cell.length_b   1.000
_cell.length_c   1.000
_cell.angle_alpha   90.00
_cell.angle_beta   90.00
_cell.angle_gamma   90.00
#
_symmetry.space_group_name_H-M   'P 1'
#
loop_
_entity.id
_entity.type
_entity.pdbx_description
1 polymer ?
#
loop_
_entity_poly.entity_id
_entity_poly.type
_entity_poly.pdbx_seq_one_letter_code
_entity_poly.pdbx_strand_id
1 'polypeptide(L)'
;MVVDYLENLAETVAGALGSASEQSPSAMDVEIGGTAEAGGEHTRASADLTAELSDTDYGSFAVGSGTFFAAAEGGAETAATNAYCDVEGADFVFTRTTTTTGENWSETKTQLIAVDFACIDTGSTLMITPQSSYLLDSYQQVESGNVATVNFDVAVSATHTDADVSTGAIAIEDTYSGSSINASLAIG
;
A
#
# COMPACT_ATOMS: atom_id res chain seq x y z
N MET A 1 5.18 -15.75 -5.70
CA MET A 1 5.95 -15.53 -6.95
C MET A 1 6.96 -14.38 -6.83
N VAL A 2 6.56 -13.19 -6.36
CA VAL A 2 7.51 -12.08 -6.15
C VAL A 2 8.39 -12.34 -4.92
N VAL A 3 7.79 -12.74 -3.80
CA VAL A 3 8.54 -13.11 -2.58
C VAL A 3 9.51 -14.27 -2.83
N ASP A 4 9.05 -15.37 -3.46
CA ASP A 4 9.93 -16.49 -3.85
C ASP A 4 11.17 -16.04 -4.66
N TYR A 5 11.03 -15.04 -5.54
CA TYR A 5 12.15 -14.52 -6.32
C TYR A 5 13.13 -13.72 -5.45
N LEU A 6 12.61 -12.93 -4.50
CA LEU A 6 13.43 -12.16 -3.56
C LEU A 6 14.21 -13.06 -2.60
N GLU A 7 13.61 -14.15 -2.13
CA GLU A 7 14.30 -15.16 -1.31
C GLU A 7 15.48 -15.80 -2.07
N ASN A 8 15.27 -16.20 -3.34
CA ASN A 8 16.33 -16.73 -4.20
C ASN A 8 17.45 -15.71 -4.47
N LEU A 9 17.09 -14.42 -4.60
CA LEU A 9 18.05 -13.33 -4.75
C LEU A 9 18.91 -13.18 -3.49
N ALA A 10 18.30 -13.26 -2.31
CA ALA A 10 18.97 -13.19 -1.01
C ALA A 10 20.01 -14.29 -0.84
N GLU A 11 19.63 -15.53 -1.13
CA GLU A 11 20.53 -16.68 -1.07
C GLU A 11 21.72 -16.50 -2.04
N THR A 12 21.45 -16.00 -3.25
CA THR A 12 22.48 -15.73 -4.26
C THR A 12 23.47 -14.65 -3.79
N VAL A 13 22.97 -13.55 -3.21
CA VAL A 13 23.78 -12.44 -2.70
C VAL A 13 24.60 -12.90 -1.48
N ALA A 14 23.99 -13.61 -0.54
CA ALA A 14 24.68 -14.17 0.62
C ALA A 14 25.79 -15.15 0.20
N GLY A 15 25.52 -16.01 -0.78
CA GLY A 15 26.51 -16.94 -1.35
C GLY A 15 27.69 -16.22 -2.03
N ALA A 16 27.43 -15.08 -2.68
CA ALA A 16 28.48 -14.26 -3.31
C ALA A 16 29.34 -13.49 -2.29
N LEU A 17 28.75 -13.07 -1.16
CA LEU A 17 29.42 -12.27 -0.14
C LEU A 17 30.13 -13.10 0.95
N GLY A 18 29.88 -14.42 1.01
CA GLY A 18 30.70 -15.36 1.79
C GLY A 18 30.44 -15.36 3.30
N SER A 19 29.36 -14.75 3.78
CA SER A 19 28.90 -14.86 5.17
C SER A 19 27.44 -14.45 5.32
N ALA A 20 26.63 -15.29 5.99
CA ALA A 20 25.50 -14.80 6.77
C ALA A 20 26.11 -14.26 8.08
N SER A 21 25.96 -12.96 8.36
CA SER A 21 26.46 -12.40 9.62
C SER A 21 25.66 -12.96 10.81
N GLU A 22 26.22 -12.93 12.02
CA GLU A 22 25.51 -13.41 13.22
C GLU A 22 24.21 -12.63 13.40
N GLN A 23 23.11 -13.40 13.34
CA GLN A 23 21.71 -12.98 13.38
C GLN A 23 21.45 -11.88 14.41
N SER A 24 21.14 -10.68 13.92
CA SER A 24 20.13 -9.86 14.58
C SER A 24 18.81 -10.11 13.84
N PRO A 25 17.70 -10.39 14.53
CA PRO A 25 16.41 -10.42 13.86
C PRO A 25 16.20 -9.07 13.18
N SER A 26 15.92 -9.11 11.88
CA SER A 26 15.42 -7.94 11.16
C SER A 26 14.13 -7.48 11.85
N ALA A 27 14.01 -6.18 12.10
CA ALA A 27 12.79 -5.57 12.59
C ALA A 27 12.30 -4.63 11.49
N MET A 28 11.87 -5.21 10.37
CA MET A 28 11.35 -4.45 9.25
C MET A 28 9.85 -4.24 9.44
N ASP A 29 9.46 -2.99 9.71
CA ASP A 29 8.07 -2.58 9.85
C ASP A 29 7.63 -1.86 8.56
N VAL A 30 6.45 -2.22 8.05
CA VAL A 30 5.88 -1.60 6.84
C VAL A 30 4.46 -1.16 7.12
N GLU A 31 4.16 0.10 6.82
CA GLU A 31 2.82 0.66 6.84
C GLU A 31 2.41 1.13 5.44
N ILE A 32 1.22 0.73 4.98
CA ILE A 32 0.56 1.25 3.78
C ILE A 32 -0.80 1.80 4.19
N GLY A 33 -1.13 3.01 3.77
CA GLY A 33 -2.44 3.57 4.08
C GLY A 33 -2.85 4.68 3.13
N GLY A 34 -4.01 5.26 3.39
CA GLY A 34 -4.56 6.30 2.54
C GLY A 34 -6.02 6.61 2.79
N THR A 35 -6.57 7.45 1.92
CA THR A 35 -7.96 7.89 1.97
C THR A 35 -8.62 7.88 0.61
N ALA A 36 -9.94 7.67 0.60
CA ALA A 36 -10.79 7.84 -0.57
C ALA A 36 -12.06 8.58 -0.14
N GLU A 37 -12.33 9.73 -0.75
CA GLU A 37 -13.46 10.61 -0.41
C GLU A 37 -14.25 10.96 -1.66
N ALA A 38 -15.56 10.73 -1.62
CA ALA A 38 -16.49 11.06 -2.68
C ALA A 38 -17.71 11.81 -2.11
N GLY A 39 -18.11 12.89 -2.77
CA GLY A 39 -19.28 13.69 -2.44
C GLY A 39 -20.13 13.94 -3.68
N GLY A 40 -21.44 13.66 -3.58
CA GLY A 40 -22.39 13.68 -4.70
C GLY A 40 -23.66 12.89 -4.37
N GLU A 41 -24.64 12.85 -5.28
CA GLU A 41 -25.89 12.11 -5.08
C GLU A 41 -25.66 10.58 -5.05
N HIS A 42 -24.71 10.10 -5.84
CA HIS A 42 -24.28 8.72 -5.91
C HIS A 42 -22.76 8.68 -5.76
N THR A 43 -22.25 7.89 -4.83
CA THR A 43 -20.82 7.88 -4.53
C THR A 43 -20.28 6.48 -4.33
N ARG A 44 -19.02 6.31 -4.71
CA ARG A 44 -18.26 5.10 -4.49
C ARG A 44 -16.88 5.45 -3.96
N ALA A 45 -16.58 5.00 -2.76
CA ALA A 45 -15.22 4.94 -2.23
C ALA A 45 -14.81 3.47 -2.10
N SER A 46 -13.58 3.13 -2.48
CA SER A 46 -13.00 1.84 -2.16
C SER A 46 -11.52 1.91 -1.81
N ALA A 47 -11.08 1.04 -0.92
CA ALA A 47 -9.68 0.79 -0.64
C ALA A 47 -9.37 -0.71 -0.72
N ASP A 48 -8.25 -1.04 -1.33
CA ASP A 48 -7.70 -2.40 -1.44
C ASP A 48 -6.24 -2.36 -1.00
N LEU A 49 -5.92 -3.01 0.11
CA LEU A 49 -4.59 -3.07 0.67
C LEU A 49 -4.11 -4.51 0.74
N THR A 50 -2.91 -4.74 0.23
CA THR A 50 -2.23 -6.03 0.30
C THR A 50 -0.82 -5.83 0.82
N ALA A 51 -0.38 -6.67 1.76
CA ALA A 51 1.04 -6.78 2.06
C ALA A 51 1.44 -8.19 2.46
N GLU A 52 2.71 -8.49 2.18
CA GLU A 52 3.35 -9.76 2.45
C GLU A 52 4.72 -9.48 3.07
N LEU A 53 5.00 -10.09 4.22
CA LEU A 53 6.31 -10.10 4.88
C LEU A 53 6.85 -11.53 4.94
N SER A 54 8.09 -11.72 4.48
CA SER A 54 8.82 -12.98 4.58
C SER A 54 10.20 -12.75 5.20
N ASP A 55 10.50 -13.53 6.23
CA ASP A 55 11.81 -13.59 6.85
C ASP A 55 12.52 -14.89 6.48
N THR A 56 13.80 -14.76 6.15
CA THR A 56 14.68 -15.88 5.83
C THR A 56 15.98 -15.79 6.63
N ASP A 57 16.78 -16.85 6.58
CA ASP A 57 18.14 -16.83 7.14
C ASP A 57 19.07 -15.79 6.45
N TYR A 58 18.66 -15.25 5.31
CA TYR A 58 19.47 -14.37 4.46
C TYR A 58 18.97 -12.93 4.42
N GLY A 59 17.83 -12.62 5.05
CA GLY A 59 17.22 -11.30 5.05
C GLY A 59 15.71 -11.33 5.17
N SER A 60 15.11 -10.14 5.21
CA SER A 60 13.68 -9.90 5.30
C SER A 60 13.18 -9.12 4.10
N PHE A 61 12.00 -9.50 3.61
CA PHE A 61 11.41 -8.97 2.38
C PHE A 61 9.96 -8.59 2.64
N ALA A 62 9.60 -7.35 2.30
CA ALA A 62 8.23 -6.91 2.30
C ALA A 62 7.80 -6.44 0.92
N VAL A 63 6.63 -6.89 0.50
CA VAL A 63 5.99 -6.47 -0.74
C VAL A 63 4.58 -6.05 -0.41
N GLY A 64 4.11 -4.96 -1.01
CA GLY A 64 2.77 -4.52 -0.73
C GLY A 64 2.23 -3.51 -1.74
N SER A 65 0.93 -3.28 -1.66
CA SER A 65 0.25 -2.26 -2.43
C SER A 65 -1.01 -1.77 -1.74
N GLY A 66 -1.31 -0.49 -1.93
CA GLY A 66 -2.58 0.13 -1.57
C GLY A 66 -3.19 0.78 -2.79
N THR A 67 -4.47 0.52 -3.06
CA THR A 67 -5.25 1.18 -4.10
C THR A 67 -6.46 1.85 -3.47
N PHE A 68 -6.55 3.15 -3.62
CA PHE A 68 -7.66 3.98 -3.14
C PHE A 68 -8.38 4.54 -4.35
N PHE A 69 -9.70 4.40 -4.38
CA PHE A 69 -10.54 4.85 -5.48
C PHE A 69 -11.74 5.62 -4.93
N ALA A 70 -12.04 6.76 -5.53
CA ALA A 70 -13.22 7.55 -5.24
C ALA A 70 -13.90 7.94 -6.56
N ALA A 71 -15.23 7.89 -6.61
CA ALA A 71 -16.03 8.42 -7.71
C ALA A 71 -17.36 8.98 -7.20
N ALA A 72 -17.85 10.03 -7.84
CA ALA A 72 -19.11 10.68 -7.51
C ALA A 72 -19.92 11.00 -8.78
N GLU A 73 -21.24 10.88 -8.70
CA GLU A 73 -22.18 11.24 -9.77
C GLU A 73 -23.38 11.99 -9.17
N GLY A 74 -23.89 12.96 -9.93
CA GLY A 74 -25.08 13.74 -9.56
C GLY A 74 -24.76 14.91 -8.63
N GLY A 75 -25.03 16.12 -9.12
CA GLY A 75 -24.86 17.36 -8.35
C GLY A 75 -23.42 17.88 -8.31
N ALA A 76 -23.00 18.40 -7.16
CA ALA A 76 -21.62 18.87 -6.94
C ALA A 76 -20.71 17.67 -6.69
N GLU A 77 -20.05 17.20 -7.74
CA GLU A 77 -19.21 16.00 -7.73
C GLU A 77 -17.80 16.34 -7.22
N THR A 78 -17.39 15.71 -6.13
CA THR A 78 -16.00 15.74 -5.65
C THR A 78 -15.51 14.31 -5.44
N ALA A 79 -14.34 13.98 -5.99
CA ALA A 79 -13.67 12.71 -5.75
C ALA A 79 -12.17 12.95 -5.52
N ALA A 80 -11.67 12.51 -4.37
CA ALA A 80 -10.28 12.70 -3.99
C ALA A 80 -9.73 11.43 -3.33
N THR A 81 -8.48 11.09 -3.66
CA THR A 81 -7.77 9.95 -3.07
C THR A 81 -6.37 10.36 -2.66
N ASN A 82 -5.84 9.67 -1.66
CA ASN A 82 -4.45 9.77 -1.23
C ASN A 82 -3.95 8.38 -0.81
N ALA A 83 -2.64 8.15 -0.92
CA ALA A 83 -1.99 6.96 -0.41
C ALA A 83 -0.58 7.30 0.08
N TYR A 84 -0.15 6.61 1.14
CA TYR A 84 1.18 6.70 1.70
C TYR A 84 1.75 5.29 1.94
N CYS A 85 3.07 5.25 2.08
CA CYS A 85 3.79 4.06 2.49
C CYS A 85 4.98 4.52 3.33
N ASP A 86 5.14 3.89 4.49
CA ASP A 86 6.28 4.07 5.38
C ASP A 86 6.96 2.72 5.64
N VAL A 87 8.27 2.73 5.77
CA VAL A 87 9.09 1.52 5.95
C VAL A 87 10.25 1.83 6.89
N GLU A 88 10.36 1.07 7.97
CA GLU A 88 11.49 1.09 8.90
C GLU A 88 12.26 -0.23 8.83
N GLY A 89 13.56 -0.21 9.19
CA GLY A 89 14.37 -1.44 9.30
C GLY A 89 14.87 -2.06 7.99
N ALA A 90 14.63 -1.44 6.82
CA ALA A 90 15.09 -1.94 5.53
C ALA A 90 16.42 -1.30 5.05
N ASP A 91 17.23 -2.07 4.32
CA ASP A 91 18.38 -1.56 3.55
C ASP A 91 17.94 -0.79 2.30
N PHE A 92 16.96 -1.35 1.58
CA PHE A 92 16.48 -0.83 0.31
C PHE A 92 14.95 -0.73 0.31
N VAL A 93 14.44 0.43 -0.09
CA VAL A 93 12.99 0.66 -0.22
C VAL A 93 12.70 1.24 -1.60
N PHE A 94 11.83 0.56 -2.33
CA PHE A 94 11.34 0.99 -3.63
C PHE A 94 9.83 1.18 -3.52
N THR A 95 9.37 2.42 -3.55
CA THR A 95 7.94 2.72 -3.61
C THR A 95 7.59 3.38 -4.93
N ARG A 96 6.35 3.21 -5.38
CA ARG A 96 5.81 3.94 -6.52
C ARG A 96 4.38 4.34 -6.22
N THR A 97 4.13 5.64 -6.23
CA THR A 97 2.77 6.19 -6.10
C THR A 97 2.34 6.77 -7.44
N THR A 98 1.16 6.36 -7.90
CA THR A 98 0.52 6.92 -9.09
C THR A 98 -0.87 7.41 -8.73
N THR A 99 -1.16 8.68 -9.01
CA THR A 99 -2.51 9.23 -8.92
C THR A 99 -3.05 9.46 -10.32
N THR A 100 -4.22 8.91 -10.63
CA THR A 100 -4.94 9.13 -11.88
C THR A 100 -6.26 9.79 -11.54
N THR A 101 -6.59 10.90 -12.18
CA THR A 101 -7.82 11.65 -11.92
C THR A 101 -8.57 11.83 -13.23
N GLY A 102 -9.87 11.52 -13.21
CA GLY A 102 -10.81 11.80 -14.28
C GLY A 102 -11.68 13.01 -13.98
N GLU A 103 -12.81 13.12 -14.70
CA GLU A 103 -13.76 14.21 -14.50
C GLU A 103 -14.47 14.12 -13.14
N ASN A 104 -14.87 12.91 -12.73
CA ASN A 104 -15.69 12.67 -11.55
C ASN A 104 -15.13 11.56 -10.62
N TRP A 105 -13.87 11.16 -10.85
CA TRP A 105 -13.23 10.09 -10.11
C TRP A 105 -11.73 10.34 -9.90
N SER A 106 -11.16 9.70 -8.88
CA SER A 106 -9.73 9.69 -8.60
C SER A 106 -9.31 8.29 -8.12
N GLU A 107 -8.13 7.85 -8.54
CA GLU A 107 -7.51 6.62 -8.08
C GLU A 107 -6.05 6.91 -7.70
N THR A 108 -5.66 6.56 -6.48
CA THR A 108 -4.26 6.58 -6.05
C THR A 108 -3.81 5.16 -5.74
N LYS A 109 -2.76 4.73 -6.43
CA LYS A 109 -2.10 3.44 -6.21
C LYS A 109 -0.69 3.65 -5.69
N THR A 110 -0.38 3.03 -4.56
CA THR A 110 0.97 2.91 -4.02
C THR A 110 1.40 1.45 -4.05
N GLN A 111 2.62 1.18 -4.48
CA GLN A 111 3.24 -0.14 -4.46
C GLN A 111 4.60 -0.03 -3.76
N LEU A 112 5.01 -1.07 -3.04
CA LEU A 112 6.30 -1.11 -2.36
C LEU A 112 6.99 -2.46 -2.55
N ILE A 113 8.32 -2.40 -2.53
CA ILE A 113 9.22 -3.51 -2.25
C ILE A 113 10.25 -2.96 -1.24
N ALA A 114 10.35 -3.60 -0.09
CA ALA A 114 11.36 -3.32 0.91
C ALA A 114 12.20 -4.57 1.17
N VAL A 115 13.50 -4.37 1.35
CA VAL A 115 14.49 -5.44 1.48
C VAL A 115 15.49 -5.07 2.56
N ASP A 116 15.72 -6.01 3.46
CA ASP A 116 16.79 -5.99 4.46
C ASP A 116 17.65 -7.24 4.28
N PHE A 117 18.94 -7.09 3.96
CA PHE A 117 19.82 -8.24 3.74
C PHE A 117 20.66 -8.50 4.99
N ALA A 118 20.63 -9.73 5.52
CA ALA A 118 21.40 -10.10 6.72
C ALA A 118 22.94 -9.99 6.56
N CYS A 119 23.43 -9.79 5.34
CA CYS A 119 24.85 -9.69 5.00
C CYS A 119 25.29 -8.28 4.58
N ILE A 120 24.39 -7.31 4.55
CA ILE A 120 24.67 -5.93 4.18
C ILE A 120 24.32 -5.04 5.38
N ASP A 121 25.22 -4.10 5.69
CA ASP A 121 24.90 -2.99 6.60
C ASP A 121 25.13 -1.72 5.79
N THR A 122 24.03 -1.12 5.34
CA THR A 122 24.07 0.10 4.54
C THR A 122 24.34 1.35 5.39
N GLY A 123 24.21 1.28 6.71
CA GLY A 123 24.27 2.42 7.64
C GLY A 123 23.13 3.45 7.48
N SER A 124 22.35 3.37 6.40
CA SER A 124 21.16 4.18 6.11
C SER A 124 20.37 3.56 4.97
N THR A 125 19.04 3.58 5.07
CA THR A 125 18.13 3.07 4.03
C THR A 125 18.26 3.84 2.71
N LEU A 126 18.46 3.11 1.62
CA LEU A 126 18.37 3.66 0.27
C LEU A 126 16.91 3.63 -0.20
N MET A 127 16.30 4.82 -0.34
CA MET A 127 14.89 4.95 -0.76
C MET A 127 14.75 5.49 -2.18
N ILE A 128 13.93 4.84 -3.01
CA ILE A 128 13.53 5.30 -4.34
C ILE A 128 12.00 5.37 -4.36
N THR A 129 11.46 6.59 -4.43
CA THR A 129 10.03 6.86 -4.23
C THR A 129 9.42 7.70 -5.37
N PRO A 130 9.46 7.26 -6.65
CA PRO A 130 8.80 7.97 -7.74
C PRO A 130 7.32 8.21 -7.48
N GLN A 131 6.89 9.44 -7.77
CA GLN A 131 5.49 9.85 -7.75
C GLN A 131 5.09 10.37 -9.13
N SER A 132 3.95 9.91 -9.62
CA SER A 132 3.38 10.34 -10.90
C SER A 132 1.93 10.74 -10.73
N SER A 133 1.50 11.77 -11.46
CA SER A 133 0.11 12.17 -11.52
C SER A 133 -0.35 12.30 -12.98
N TYR A 134 -1.53 11.78 -13.27
CA TYR A 134 -2.13 11.76 -14.59
C TYR A 134 -3.55 12.33 -14.55
N LEU A 135 -3.88 13.15 -15.53
CA LEU A 135 -5.24 13.64 -15.77
C LEU A 135 -5.78 12.95 -17.02
N LEU A 136 -6.96 12.35 -16.91
CA LEU A 136 -7.65 11.69 -18.01
C LEU A 136 -8.97 12.39 -18.28
N ASP A 137 -9.26 12.64 -19.55
CA ASP A 137 -10.58 13.11 -20.00
C ASP A 137 -11.54 11.92 -20.03
N SER A 138 -11.98 11.47 -18.85
CA SER A 138 -12.75 10.25 -18.68
C SER A 138 -13.71 10.33 -17.49
N TYR A 139 -14.84 9.65 -17.63
CA TYR A 139 -15.92 9.63 -16.67
C TYR A 139 -16.15 8.20 -16.15
N GLN A 140 -16.49 8.05 -14.87
CA GLN A 140 -16.88 6.78 -14.25
C GLN A 140 -18.35 6.80 -13.86
N GLN A 141 -19.10 5.81 -14.32
CA GLN A 141 -20.50 5.63 -13.93
C GLN A 141 -20.57 5.09 -12.49
N VAL A 142 -21.39 5.72 -11.65
CA VAL A 142 -21.57 5.30 -10.26
C VAL A 142 -22.96 4.69 -10.09
N GLU A 143 -23.02 3.47 -9.54
CA GLU A 143 -24.31 2.84 -9.23
C GLU A 143 -25.09 3.67 -8.21
N SER A 144 -26.42 3.59 -8.27
CA SER A 144 -27.28 4.37 -7.38
C SER A 144 -27.03 4.04 -5.91
N GLY A 145 -26.80 5.08 -5.11
CA GLY A 145 -26.55 4.99 -3.67
C GLY A 145 -25.14 5.42 -3.29
N ASN A 146 -24.81 5.31 -2.00
CA ASN A 146 -23.50 5.63 -1.46
C ASN A 146 -22.83 4.36 -0.94
N VAL A 147 -21.67 4.03 -1.50
CA VAL A 147 -20.97 2.77 -1.22
C VAL A 147 -19.55 3.06 -0.75
N ALA A 148 -19.16 2.46 0.37
CA ALA A 148 -17.80 2.43 0.87
C ALA A 148 -17.37 0.97 1.11
N THR A 149 -16.32 0.53 0.41
CA THR A 149 -15.83 -0.85 0.47
C THR A 149 -14.35 -0.89 0.82
N VAL A 150 -13.95 -1.70 1.79
CA VAL A 150 -12.54 -1.89 2.15
C VAL A 150 -12.20 -3.36 2.11
N ASN A 151 -11.12 -3.71 1.41
CA ASN A 151 -10.57 -5.06 1.34
C ASN A 151 -9.13 -5.06 1.85
N PHE A 152 -8.78 -6.09 2.60
CA PHE A 152 -7.44 -6.34 3.10
C PHE A 152 -7.03 -7.78 2.78
N ASP A 153 -5.81 -7.96 2.29
CA ASP A 153 -5.18 -9.26 2.12
C ASP A 153 -3.78 -9.21 2.75
N VAL A 154 -3.55 -10.02 3.77
CA VAL A 154 -2.35 -9.93 4.60
C VAL A 154 -1.79 -11.32 4.84
N ALA A 155 -0.52 -11.50 4.47
CA ALA A 155 0.21 -12.71 4.71
C ALA A 155 1.51 -12.39 5.44
N VAL A 156 1.71 -13.00 6.61
CA VAL A 156 2.94 -12.83 7.37
C VAL A 156 3.48 -14.19 7.77
N SER A 157 4.78 -14.41 7.52
CA SER A 157 5.45 -15.67 7.81
C SER A 157 6.81 -15.44 8.48
N ALA A 158 6.81 -15.22 9.80
CA ALA A 158 8.03 -15.32 10.60
C ALA A 158 7.77 -15.68 12.08
N THR A 159 8.83 -15.72 12.89
CA THR A 159 8.77 -16.23 14.27
C THR A 159 8.23 -15.22 15.28
N HIS A 160 8.33 -13.92 14.99
CA HIS A 160 7.85 -12.82 15.82
C HIS A 160 7.24 -11.75 14.93
N THR A 161 5.97 -11.93 14.55
CA THR A 161 5.31 -11.02 13.62
C THR A 161 3.95 -10.56 14.08
N ASP A 162 3.58 -9.36 13.67
CA ASP A 162 2.28 -8.73 13.88
C ASP A 162 1.70 -8.23 12.55
N ALA A 163 0.37 -8.22 12.49
CA ALA A 163 -0.37 -7.66 11.37
C ALA A 163 -1.56 -6.88 11.94
N ASP A 164 -1.54 -5.56 11.77
CA ASP A 164 -2.61 -4.68 12.22
C ASP A 164 -3.34 -4.06 11.02
N VAL A 165 -4.67 -3.99 11.17
CA VAL A 165 -5.58 -3.50 10.15
C VAL A 165 -6.50 -2.46 10.78
N SER A 166 -6.38 -1.21 10.31
CA SER A 166 -7.26 -0.13 10.75
C SER A 166 -8.12 0.34 9.58
N THR A 167 -9.43 0.43 9.81
CA THR A 167 -10.38 0.87 8.79
C THR A 167 -11.53 1.68 9.36
N GLY A 168 -11.83 2.79 8.69
CA GLY A 168 -13.07 3.53 8.82
C GLY A 168 -13.70 3.68 7.45
N ALA A 169 -14.92 3.17 7.28
CA ALA A 169 -15.72 3.33 6.07
C ALA A 169 -17.08 3.94 6.44
N ILE A 170 -17.44 5.03 5.77
CA ILE A 170 -18.66 5.78 6.04
C ILE A 170 -19.38 6.01 4.71
N ALA A 171 -20.68 5.73 4.67
CA ALA A 171 -21.58 6.10 3.59
C ALA A 171 -22.80 6.79 4.21
N ILE A 172 -23.12 7.99 3.73
CA ILE A 172 -24.22 8.82 4.26
C ILE A 172 -25.18 9.11 3.13
N GLU A 173 -26.45 8.75 3.29
CA GLU A 173 -27.54 9.17 2.40
C GLU A 173 -28.34 10.29 3.08
N ASP A 174 -27.92 11.55 2.91
CA ASP A 174 -28.66 12.73 3.39
C ASP A 174 -28.42 13.97 2.50
N THR A 175 -28.68 15.19 3.00
CA THR A 175 -28.48 16.45 2.24
C THR A 175 -27.01 16.68 1.81
N TYR A 176 -26.07 15.95 2.41
CA TYR A 176 -24.64 15.92 2.09
C TYR A 176 -24.19 14.49 1.72
N SER A 177 -24.94 13.83 0.82
CA SER A 177 -24.63 12.49 0.31
C SER A 177 -23.14 12.30 -0.04
N GLY A 178 -22.55 11.22 0.48
CA GLY A 178 -21.12 10.97 0.32
C GLY A 178 -20.65 9.63 0.87
N SER A 179 -19.45 9.25 0.45
CA SER A 179 -18.71 8.10 0.98
C SER A 179 -17.26 8.47 1.27
N SER A 180 -16.73 7.94 2.36
CA SER A 180 -15.35 8.21 2.80
C SER A 180 -14.73 6.94 3.39
N ILE A 181 -13.46 6.73 3.06
CA ILE A 181 -12.62 5.66 3.59
C ILE A 181 -11.32 6.25 4.11
N ASN A 182 -10.93 5.79 5.30
CA ASN A 182 -9.57 5.84 5.82
C ASN A 182 -9.16 4.40 6.15
N ALA A 183 -8.09 3.91 5.53
CA ALA A 183 -7.63 2.55 5.73
C ALA A 183 -6.10 2.51 5.80
N SER A 184 -5.58 1.73 6.73
CA SER A 184 -4.15 1.42 6.86
C SER A 184 -3.93 -0.06 7.19
N LEU A 185 -2.77 -0.53 6.76
CA LEU A 185 -2.25 -1.87 6.93
C LEU A 185 -0.82 -1.78 7.45
N ALA A 186 -0.52 -2.41 8.58
CA ALA A 186 0.82 -2.51 9.13
C ALA A 186 1.24 -3.97 9.28
N ILE A 187 2.47 -4.30 8.88
CA ILE A 187 3.12 -5.62 9.05
C ILE A 187 4.53 -5.41 9.63
N GLY A 188 4.95 -6.30 10.51
CA GLY A 188 6.27 -6.31 11.17
C GLY A 188 6.52 -7.59 11.94
#